data_AF-A0A4Y2NVJ3-F1
#
_entry.id   AF-A0A4Y2NVJ3-F1
#
_cell.length_a   1.000
_cell.length_b   1.000
_cell.length_c   1.000
_cell.angle_alpha   90.00
_cell.angle_beta   90.00
_cell.angle_gamma   90.00
#
_symmetry.space_group_name_H-M   'P 1'
#
loop_
_entity.id
_entity.type
_entity.pdbx_description
1 polymer ?
#
loop_
_entity_poly.entity_id
_entity_poly.type
_entity_poly.pdbx_seq_one_letter_code
_entity_poly.pdbx_strand_id
1 'polypeptide(L)'
;MNPNNPDYKKFHDNIRSYNSAVSFASMGAKVVDFSGGGPYVFKVHGQIYLCTSRIQSVNGQAPQYAQLYVIGSTQATEIRENHPANEQCNIRILYQIDRFFRQHNRLSDTYRMLREVESQNQTKQARMFPS
;
A
#
# COMPACT_ATOMS: atom_id res chain seq x y z
N MET A 1 -13.51 20.07 3.72
CA MET A 1 -14.23 18.81 4.03
C MET A 1 -15.50 19.16 4.78
N ASN A 2 -16.64 18.55 4.44
CA ASN A 2 -17.94 18.84 5.06
C ASN A 2 -18.08 18.05 6.38
N PRO A 3 -18.15 18.70 7.56
CA PRO A 3 -18.31 18.02 8.85
C PRO A 3 -19.61 17.20 8.96
N ASN A 4 -20.60 17.51 8.13
CA ASN A 4 -21.88 16.80 8.09
C ASN A 4 -21.83 15.50 7.28
N ASN A 5 -20.68 15.15 6.69
CA ASN A 5 -20.51 13.84 6.07
C ASN A 5 -20.44 12.78 7.17
N PRO A 6 -21.31 11.75 7.16
CA PRO A 6 -21.30 10.69 8.20
C PRO A 6 -19.96 9.95 8.28
N ASP A 7 -19.18 9.94 7.20
CA ASP A 7 -17.86 9.32 7.16
C ASP A 7 -16.73 10.21 7.70
N TYR A 8 -16.98 11.50 7.92
CA TYR A 8 -15.94 12.47 8.29
C TYR A 8 -15.19 12.06 9.55
N LYS A 9 -15.92 11.76 10.62
CA LYS A 9 -15.32 11.39 11.92
C LYS A 9 -14.49 10.12 11.80
N LYS A 10 -15.05 9.07 11.17
CA LYS A 10 -14.36 7.79 10.96
C LYS A 10 -13.10 7.94 10.10
N PHE A 11 -13.14 8.78 9.06
CA PHE A 11 -11.96 9.09 8.25
C PHE A 11 -10.89 9.84 9.05
N HIS A 12 -11.29 10.92 9.72
CA HIS A 12 -10.39 11.80 10.45
C HIS A 12 -9.66 11.06 11.59
N ASP A 13 -10.40 10.28 12.38
CA ASP A 13 -9.86 9.55 13.52
C ASP A 13 -8.86 8.46 13.09
N ASN A 14 -8.97 7.97 11.84
CA ASN A 14 -8.15 6.86 11.31
C ASN A 14 -7.26 7.29 10.13
N ILE A 15 -7.01 8.59 9.93
CA ILE A 15 -6.30 9.12 8.75
C ILE A 15 -4.93 8.46 8.50
N ARG A 16 -4.21 8.09 9.57
CA ARG A 16 -2.93 7.38 9.46
C ARG A 16 -3.08 5.99 8.87
N SER A 17 -4.11 5.24 9.25
CA SER A 17 -4.39 3.92 8.70
C SER A 17 -4.77 4.01 7.22
N TYR A 18 -5.59 4.99 6.83
CA TYR A 18 -5.88 5.23 5.40
C TYR A 18 -4.61 5.53 4.61
N ASN A 19 -3.79 6.47 5.07
CA ASN A 19 -2.54 6.82 4.40
C ASN A 19 -1.58 5.63 4.29
N SER A 20 -1.48 4.83 5.34
CA SER A 20 -0.66 3.62 5.35
C SER A 20 -1.19 2.58 4.36
N ALA A 21 -2.51 2.36 4.31
CA ALA A 21 -3.14 1.35 3.46
C ALA A 21 -2.95 1.63 1.96
N VAL A 22 -2.88 2.90 1.55
CA VAL A 22 -2.67 3.31 0.16
C VAL A 22 -1.24 3.76 -0.13
N SER A 23 -0.30 3.50 0.78
CA SER A 23 1.10 3.85 0.55
C SER A 23 1.75 2.96 -0.52
N PHE A 24 2.61 3.55 -1.36
CA PHE A 24 3.40 2.80 -2.35
C PHE A 24 4.60 2.09 -1.73
N ALA A 25 5.03 2.54 -0.56
CA ALA A 25 6.16 1.99 0.15
C ALA A 25 6.01 2.23 1.64
N SER A 26 6.58 1.34 2.44
CA SER A 26 6.82 1.61 3.85
C SER A 26 8.21 2.19 4.07
N MET A 27 8.34 2.87 5.20
CA MET A 27 9.62 3.34 5.70
C MET A 27 10.15 2.31 6.71
N GLY A 28 11.31 1.74 6.42
CA GLY A 28 12.09 0.94 7.36
C GLY A 28 13.10 1.83 8.08
N ALA A 29 13.08 1.82 9.41
CA ALA A 29 13.99 2.61 10.23
C ALA A 29 14.28 1.90 11.56
N LYS A 30 15.49 2.06 12.08
CA LYS A 30 15.80 1.67 13.46
C LYS A 30 15.22 2.72 14.41
N VAL A 31 14.07 2.41 15.00
CA VAL A 31 13.42 3.25 16.00
C VAL A 31 14.12 3.04 17.33
N VAL A 32 14.49 4.13 17.98
CA VAL A 32 15.01 4.11 19.36
C VAL A 32 13.93 4.67 20.26
N ASP A 33 13.49 3.86 21.22
CA ASP A 33 12.56 4.30 22.25
C ASP A 33 13.32 4.90 23.43
N PHE A 34 12.83 6.03 23.95
CA PHE A 34 13.40 6.66 25.14
C PHE A 34 12.33 6.67 26.22
N SER A 35 12.57 5.95 27.31
CA SER A 35 11.73 5.91 28.50
C SER A 35 11.89 7.17 29.37
N GLY A 36 11.67 8.36 28.79
CA GLY A 36 11.67 9.63 29.51
C GLY A 36 10.25 10.18 29.72
N GLY A 37 10.04 10.99 30.76
CA GLY A 37 8.73 11.58 31.11
C GLY A 37 8.25 12.74 30.23
N GLY A 38 8.82 12.91 29.02
CA GLY A 38 8.45 13.98 28.09
C GLY A 38 7.41 13.55 27.05
N PRO A 39 6.90 14.50 26.22
CA PRO A 39 6.04 14.16 25.09
C PRO A 39 6.69 13.14 24.16
N TYR A 40 5.87 12.30 23.51
CA TYR A 40 6.37 11.26 22.60
C TYR A 40 7.23 11.84 21.47
N VAL A 41 8.46 11.33 21.33
CA VAL A 41 9.38 11.71 20.26
C VAL A 41 9.71 10.47 19.42
N PHE A 42 9.35 10.50 18.14
CA PHE A 42 9.79 9.49 17.18
C PHE A 42 11.21 9.80 16.71
N LYS A 43 12.22 9.09 17.24
CA LYS A 43 13.62 9.26 16.83
C LYS A 43 14.10 8.08 16.00
N VAL A 44 14.55 8.39 14.79
CA VAL A 44 15.22 7.43 13.89
C VAL A 44 16.72 7.58 14.04
N HIS A 45 17.43 6.46 14.21
CA HIS A 45 18.88 6.44 14.23
C HIS A 45 19.43 5.69 13.02
N GLY A 46 20.39 6.29 12.31
CA GLY A 46 21.01 5.69 11.13
C GLY A 46 20.27 5.99 9.82
N GLN A 47 20.33 5.03 8.88
CA GLN A 47 19.73 5.17 7.54
C GLN A 47 18.24 4.84 7.56
N ILE A 48 17.47 5.60 6.77
CA ILE A 48 16.08 5.30 6.43
C ILE A 48 16.10 4.49 5.13
N TYR A 49 15.41 3.35 5.12
CA TYR A 49 15.23 2.54 3.91
C TYR A 49 13.78 2.64 3.43
N LEU A 50 13.61 2.77 2.12
CA LEU A 50 12.30 2.65 1.50
C LEU A 50 12.04 1.18 1.18
N CYS A 51 11.10 0.57 1.90
CA CYS A 51 10.64 -0.78 1.61
C CYS A 51 9.59 -0.71 0.50
N THR A 52 10.05 -0.66 -0.76
CA THR A 52 9.22 -0.95 -1.92
C THR A 52 9.17 -2.47 -2.08
N SER A 53 7.99 -3.05 -2.06
CA SER A 53 7.82 -4.49 -2.29
C SER A 53 8.34 -4.89 -3.68
N ARG A 54 9.00 -6.06 -3.79
CA ARG A 54 9.26 -6.68 -5.10
C ARG A 54 7.91 -6.87 -5.81
N ILE A 55 7.86 -6.71 -7.12
CA ILE A 55 6.59 -6.77 -7.87
C ILE A 55 5.94 -8.15 -7.75
N GLN A 56 6.78 -9.20 -7.72
CA GLN A 56 6.37 -10.56 -7.47
C GLN A 56 6.05 -10.75 -6.00
N SER A 57 4.86 -11.29 -5.72
CA SER A 57 4.54 -11.79 -4.38
C SER A 57 5.56 -12.87 -4.02
N VAL A 58 6.19 -12.71 -2.86
CA VAL A 58 7.02 -13.78 -2.30
C VAL A 58 6.06 -14.90 -1.88
N ASN A 59 6.32 -16.13 -2.34
CA ASN A 59 5.44 -17.30 -2.22
C ASN A 59 4.58 -17.30 -0.94
N GLY A 60 3.26 -17.17 -1.12
CA GLY A 60 2.26 -17.26 -0.05
C GLY A 60 1.97 -15.97 0.73
N GLN A 61 2.71 -14.87 0.50
CA GLN A 61 2.46 -13.60 1.17
C GLN A 61 1.43 -12.75 0.42
N ALA A 62 0.52 -12.12 1.18
CA ALA A 62 -0.44 -11.17 0.62
C ALA A 62 0.30 -9.95 0.01
N PRO A 63 -0.16 -9.42 -1.13
CA PRO A 63 0.41 -8.21 -1.72
C PRO A 63 0.41 -7.02 -0.75
N GLN A 64 1.49 -6.25 -0.72
CA GLN A 64 1.66 -5.06 0.11
C GLN A 64 2.20 -3.87 -0.70
N TYR A 65 1.85 -2.66 -0.27
CA TYR A 65 2.35 -1.40 -0.81
C TYR A 65 2.16 -1.30 -2.34
N ALA A 66 3.24 -1.01 -3.09
CA ALA A 66 3.25 -0.93 -4.55
C ALA A 66 2.65 -2.15 -5.27
N GLN A 67 2.77 -3.37 -4.72
CA GLN A 67 2.17 -4.58 -5.32
C GLN A 67 0.64 -4.46 -5.43
N LEU A 68 -0.01 -3.69 -4.55
CA LEU A 68 -1.46 -3.48 -4.62
C LEU A 68 -1.87 -2.67 -5.87
N TYR A 69 -0.96 -1.89 -6.45
CA TYR A 69 -1.20 -1.12 -7.68
C TYR A 69 -1.00 -1.94 -8.97
N VAL A 70 -0.33 -3.10 -8.86
CA VAL A 70 -0.16 -4.08 -9.95
C VAL A 70 -1.49 -4.80 -10.22
N ILE A 71 -2.23 -5.13 -9.16
CA ILE A 71 -3.53 -5.79 -9.25
C ILE A 71 -4.68 -4.81 -9.47
N GLY A 72 -5.88 -5.33 -9.76
CA GLY A 72 -7.09 -4.52 -9.97
C GLY A 72 -7.54 -3.80 -8.68
N SER A 73 -8.21 -2.65 -8.84
CA SER A 73 -8.67 -1.81 -7.72
C SER A 73 -9.57 -2.56 -6.74
N THR A 74 -10.49 -3.39 -7.24
CA THR A 74 -11.39 -4.22 -6.40
C THR A 74 -10.59 -5.19 -5.54
N GLN A 75 -9.72 -5.99 -6.15
CA GLN A 75 -8.89 -6.97 -5.45
C GLN A 75 -7.95 -6.30 -4.43
N ALA A 76 -7.35 -5.15 -4.81
CA ALA A 76 -6.51 -4.39 -3.89
C ALA A 76 -7.28 -3.87 -2.68
N THR A 77 -8.55 -3.50 -2.89
CA THR A 77 -9.44 -3.01 -1.84
C THR A 77 -9.82 -4.14 -0.88
N GLU A 78 -10.17 -5.33 -1.39
CA GLU A 78 -10.43 -6.52 -0.58
C GLU A 78 -9.23 -6.93 0.27
N ILE A 79 -8.01 -6.90 -0.30
CA ILE A 79 -6.78 -7.21 0.46
C ILE A 79 -6.58 -6.17 1.57
N ARG A 80 -6.84 -4.88 1.31
CA ARG A 80 -6.75 -3.83 2.33
C ARG A 80 -7.81 -3.99 3.41
N GLU A 81 -9.02 -4.41 3.07
CA GLU A 81 -10.10 -4.66 4.03
C GLU A 81 -9.72 -5.74 5.04
N ASN A 82 -9.16 -6.84 4.53
CA ASN A 82 -8.78 -8.00 5.35
C ASN A 82 -7.47 -7.79 6.13
N HIS A 83 -6.83 -6.62 6.02
CA HIS A 83 -5.58 -6.34 6.73
C HIS A 83 -5.88 -5.80 8.14
N PRO A 84 -5.34 -6.40 9.24
CA PRO A 84 -5.67 -6.02 10.61
C PRO A 84 -5.47 -4.53 10.94
N ALA A 85 -4.43 -3.89 10.37
CA ALA A 85 -4.18 -2.45 10.57
C ALA A 85 -5.29 -1.52 10.00
N ASN A 86 -6.21 -2.06 9.20
CA ASN A 86 -7.28 -1.32 8.52
C ASN A 86 -8.67 -1.67 9.06
N GLU A 87 -8.78 -2.41 10.17
CA GLU A 87 -10.07 -2.80 10.77
C GLU A 87 -11.01 -1.60 11.01
N GLN A 88 -10.44 -0.46 11.39
CA GLN A 88 -11.19 0.77 11.66
C GLN A 88 -11.44 1.62 10.40
N CYS A 89 -10.92 1.22 9.23
CA CYS A 89 -11.14 1.92 7.98
C CYS A 89 -12.55 1.62 7.42
N ASN A 90 -13.09 2.56 6.66
CA ASN A 90 -14.28 2.39 5.85
C ASN A 90 -13.82 1.97 4.44
N ILE A 91 -14.26 0.80 4.01
CA ILE A 91 -13.85 0.22 2.73
C ILE A 91 -14.24 1.09 1.53
N ARG A 92 -15.38 1.78 1.59
CA ARG A 92 -15.82 2.70 0.54
C ARG A 92 -14.85 3.86 0.36
N ILE A 93 -14.29 4.37 1.45
CA ILE A 93 -13.32 5.46 1.41
C ILE A 93 -11.98 4.96 0.87
N LEU A 94 -11.52 3.78 1.32
CA LEU A 94 -10.31 3.14 0.77
C LEU A 94 -10.42 2.95 -0.75
N TYR A 95 -11.56 2.46 -1.23
CA TYR A 95 -11.82 2.28 -2.65
C TYR A 95 -11.76 3.61 -3.42
N GLN A 96 -12.39 4.67 -2.89
CA GLN A 96 -12.35 6.00 -3.51
C GLN A 96 -10.93 6.58 -3.59
N ILE A 97 -10.15 6.42 -2.52
CA ILE A 97 -8.75 6.86 -2.49
C ILE A 97 -7.92 6.06 -3.49
N ASP A 98 -8.03 4.73 -3.50
CA ASP A 98 -7.29 3.87 -4.45
C ASP A 98 -7.59 4.25 -5.90
N ARG A 99 -8.88 4.45 -6.25
CA ARG A 99 -9.27 4.92 -7.57
C ARG A 99 -8.68 6.28 -7.92
N PHE A 100 -8.72 7.23 -6.99
CA PHE A 100 -8.14 8.56 -7.20
C PHE A 100 -6.64 8.47 -7.49
N PHE A 101 -5.88 7.68 -6.70
CA PHE A 101 -4.46 7.45 -6.95
C PHE A 101 -4.21 6.78 -8.30
N ARG A 102 -5.01 5.80 -8.70
CA ARG A 102 -4.84 5.14 -10.01
C ARG A 102 -5.14 6.05 -11.20
N GLN A 103 -6.05 7.02 -11.03
CA GLN A 103 -6.41 7.95 -12.09
C GLN A 103 -5.41 9.10 -12.25
N HIS A 104 -4.72 9.49 -11.18
CA HIS A 104 -3.94 10.73 -11.17
C HIS A 104 -2.46 10.56 -10.80
N ASN A 105 -2.04 9.42 -10.25
CA ASN A 105 -0.67 9.21 -9.82
C ASN A 105 0.10 8.36 -10.86
N ARG A 106 1.14 8.96 -11.46
CA ARG A 106 2.04 8.31 -12.44
C ARG A 106 2.74 7.06 -11.91
N LEU A 107 2.94 6.94 -10.60
CA LEU A 107 3.49 5.72 -9.98
C LEU A 107 2.52 4.55 -10.16
N SER A 108 1.21 4.79 -10.00
CA SER A 108 0.18 3.77 -10.25
C SER A 108 0.30 3.21 -11.67
N ASP A 109 0.48 4.09 -12.66
CA ASP A 109 0.66 3.69 -14.06
C ASP A 109 1.95 2.90 -14.28
N THR A 110 3.03 3.33 -13.64
CA THR A 110 4.33 2.66 -13.73
C THR A 110 4.23 1.22 -13.22
N TYR A 111 3.62 1.00 -12.06
CA TYR A 111 3.41 -0.34 -11.50
C TYR A 111 2.43 -1.19 -12.31
N ARG A 112 1.41 -0.59 -12.92
CA ARG A 112 0.52 -1.28 -13.86
C ARG A 112 1.28 -1.78 -15.10
N MET A 113 2.10 -0.92 -15.71
CA MET A 113 2.91 -1.27 -16.88
C MET A 113 3.93 -2.36 -16.56
N LEU A 114 4.55 -2.31 -15.38
CA LEU A 114 5.49 -3.34 -14.93
C LEU A 114 4.86 -4.75 -14.93
N ARG A 115 3.58 -4.88 -14.55
CA ARG A 115 2.84 -6.15 -14.62
C ARG A 115 2.77 -6.72 -16.02
N GLU A 116 2.47 -5.84 -16.98
CA GLU A 116 2.29 -6.22 -18.39
C GLU A 116 3.61 -6.75 -18.95
N VAL A 117 4.73 -6.07 -18.64
CA VAL A 117 6.08 -6.50 -19.02
C VAL A 117 6.45 -7.84 -18.39
N GLU A 118 6.18 -8.04 -17.10
CA GLU A 118 6.45 -9.33 -16.43
C GLU A 118 5.64 -10.48 -17.06
N SER A 119 4.35 -10.24 -17.34
CA SER A 119 3.47 -11.25 -17.93
C SER A 119 3.92 -11.65 -19.35
N GLN A 120 4.38 -10.68 -20.14
CA GLN A 120 4.97 -10.93 -21.46
C GLN A 120 6.27 -11.74 -21.36
N ASN A 121 7.13 -11.42 -20.40
CA ASN A 121 8.39 -12.13 -20.21
C ASN A 121 8.17 -13.59 -19.77
N GLN A 122 7.23 -13.84 -18.87
CA GLN A 122 6.84 -15.20 -18.47
C GLN A 122 6.28 -16.01 -19.64
N THR A 123 5.41 -15.39 -20.45
CA THR A 123 4.84 -16.04 -21.65
C THR A 123 5.93 -16.38 -22.68
N LYS A 124 6.90 -15.48 -22.89
CA LYS A 124 8.04 -15.72 -23.79
C LYS A 124 8.92 -16.85 -23.27
N GLN A 125 9.22 -16.90 -21.98
CA GLN A 125 10.02 -17.97 -21.38
C GLN A 125 9.31 -19.33 -21.49
N ALA A 126 8.01 -19.40 -21.18
CA ALA A 126 7.23 -20.63 -21.29
C ALA A 126 7.13 -21.16 -22.74
N ARG A 127 7.15 -20.26 -23.74
CA ARG A 127 7.23 -20.64 -25.16
C ARG A 127 8.62 -21.12 -25.60
N MET A 128 9.67 -20.62 -24.95
CA MET A 128 11.06 -20.95 -25.30
C MET A 128 11.50 -22.31 -24.73
N PHE A 129 10.89 -22.75 -23.63
CA PHE A 129 11.15 -24.04 -22.98
C PHE A 129 9.83 -24.75 -22.65
N PRO A 130 9.16 -25.39 -23.63
CA PRO A 130 8.00 -26.21 -23.36
C PRO A 130 8.41 -27.50 -22.62
N SER A 131 7.61 -27.90 -21.63
CA SER A 131 7.79 -29.10 -20.81
C SER A 131 7.66 -30.40 -21.60
#